data_AF-A0A6I1R7S1-F1
#
_entry.id   AF-A0A6I1R7S1-F1
#
_cell.length_a   1.000
_cell.length_b   1.000
_cell.length_c   1.000
_cell.angle_alpha   90.00
_cell.angle_beta   90.00
_cell.angle_gamma   90.00
#
_symmetry.space_group_name_H-M   'P 1'
#
loop_
_entity.id
_entity.type
_entity.pdbx_description
1 polymer ?
#
loop_
_entity_poly.entity_id
_entity_poly.type
_entity_poly.pdbx_seq_one_letter_code
_entity_poly.pdbx_strand_id
1 'polypeptide(L)'
;MRQSPARWAVRKKARGQMSRRPRENLRQGGEAMKMATLMRSIGSDFTDEVIEELLLRSRGKVDNALQRIRRPQAAVGVVKSPLGNLLVAMSNRGIVLNHYLVDDRDLAATLEKVRSQLDLVEDPRTIKEVGVEIHRYLAGEEKALRQNIDLSLAASPFQEKVLRKLQEIPRGAVVSYQALGAAAGAPKGARAVGNAMHNNPVPIYVPCHRVILSDGGLGGYGGGAARKLQLLRSEGFALGDGDVRLPDSVVWGHRGTRIYCRTNCRAAARADRRRMLFFAGQKAARQAGLRSCKICRPD
;
A
#
# COMPACT_ATOMS: atom_id res chain seq x y z
N MET A 1 50.77 -39.23 -28.58
CA MET A 1 50.00 -39.21 -29.84
C MET A 1 48.99 -38.07 -29.78
N ARG A 2 49.06 -37.17 -30.78
CA ARG A 2 48.00 -36.31 -31.37
C ARG A 2 46.92 -35.77 -30.41
N GLN A 3 46.91 -34.49 -30.07
CA GLN A 3 46.71 -33.26 -30.85
C GLN A 3 45.38 -32.63 -30.42
N SER A 4 45.49 -31.36 -30.05
CA SER A 4 44.47 -30.45 -29.57
C SER A 4 43.86 -29.67 -30.78
N PRO A 5 43.22 -28.50 -30.63
CA PRO A 5 41.81 -28.26 -30.95
C PRO A 5 41.62 -27.32 -32.16
N ALA A 6 40.41 -27.19 -32.69
CA ALA A 6 40.11 -26.23 -33.75
C ALA A 6 39.37 -25.00 -33.21
N ARG A 7 40.02 -23.85 -33.43
CA ARG A 7 39.61 -22.46 -33.24
C ARG A 7 39.61 -21.83 -34.65
N TRP A 8 38.80 -20.78 -34.87
CA TRP A 8 38.96 -19.74 -35.93
C TRP A 8 38.58 -20.20 -37.37
N ALA A 9 38.20 -19.39 -38.37
CA ALA A 9 37.83 -17.99 -38.56
C ALA A 9 37.46 -17.78 -40.07
N VAL A 10 36.53 -16.87 -40.37
CA VAL A 10 36.61 -15.82 -41.42
C VAL A 10 36.51 -16.14 -42.94
N ARG A 11 35.50 -15.47 -43.55
CA ARG A 11 35.36 -14.76 -44.87
C ARG A 11 36.01 -15.29 -46.17
N LYS A 12 35.26 -15.11 -47.28
CA LYS A 12 35.62 -14.34 -48.52
C LYS A 12 34.34 -14.18 -49.39
N LYS A 13 33.82 -12.97 -49.65
CA LYS A 13 34.10 -11.99 -50.75
C LYS A 13 33.78 -12.49 -52.18
N ALA A 14 32.82 -11.83 -52.82
CA ALA A 14 32.77 -11.63 -54.28
C ALA A 14 32.79 -10.11 -54.59
N ARG A 15 33.57 -9.72 -55.61
CA ARG A 15 33.84 -8.36 -56.11
C ARG A 15 32.86 -7.99 -57.22
N GLY A 16 32.42 -6.73 -57.34
CA GLY A 16 32.94 -5.70 -58.28
C GLY A 16 31.76 -4.80 -58.71
N GLN A 17 31.86 -3.54 -59.13
CA GLN A 17 32.93 -2.59 -59.46
C GLN A 17 32.32 -1.15 -59.51
N MET A 18 33.15 -0.12 -59.24
CA MET A 18 33.15 1.29 -59.75
C MET A 18 31.85 2.14 -59.69
N SER A 19 31.80 3.43 -59.34
CA SER A 19 32.74 4.54 -59.50
C SER A 19 32.22 5.83 -58.82
N ARG A 20 33.14 6.67 -58.30
CA ARG A 20 33.10 8.14 -58.04
C ARG A 20 32.34 8.72 -56.82
N ARG A 21 33.08 9.48 -55.99
CA ARG A 21 32.71 10.36 -54.85
C ARG A 21 32.10 11.72 -55.34
N PRO A 22 31.85 12.73 -54.48
CA PRO A 22 30.96 12.84 -53.30
C PRO A 22 30.00 14.07 -53.42
N ARG A 23 28.97 14.20 -52.57
CA ARG A 23 28.51 15.51 -52.04
C ARG A 23 27.46 15.36 -50.95
N GLU A 24 27.72 16.04 -49.83
CA GLU A 24 26.78 16.34 -48.75
C GLU A 24 25.48 16.96 -49.29
N ASN A 25 24.34 16.64 -48.67
CA ASN A 25 23.17 17.51 -48.69
C ASN A 25 22.41 17.38 -47.37
N LEU A 26 22.77 18.24 -46.43
CA LEU A 26 21.85 18.88 -45.50
C LEU A 26 20.92 19.81 -46.29
N ARG A 27 19.61 19.76 -46.02
CA ARG A 27 18.58 20.83 -46.17
C ARG A 27 17.24 20.19 -45.72
N GLN A 28 16.78 20.35 -44.48
CA GLN A 28 16.11 21.53 -43.89
C GLN A 28 15.14 22.23 -44.84
N GLY A 29 13.86 22.30 -44.43
CA GLY A 29 12.85 23.19 -45.03
C GLY A 29 11.47 22.56 -45.20
N GLY A 30 10.69 22.46 -44.11
CA GLY A 30 9.30 21.95 -44.20
C GLY A 30 8.33 22.53 -43.17
N GLU A 31 8.78 22.84 -41.95
CA GLU A 31 7.87 23.25 -40.87
C GLU A 31 7.95 24.73 -40.46
N ALA A 32 8.91 25.50 -40.98
CA ALA A 32 9.04 26.93 -40.64
C ALA A 32 8.05 27.85 -41.40
N MET A 33 7.32 27.35 -42.40
CA MET A 33 6.45 28.15 -43.27
C MET A 33 4.96 28.18 -42.85
N LYS A 34 4.65 27.87 -41.58
CA LYS A 34 3.28 27.99 -41.06
C LYS A 34 3.08 29.16 -40.10
N MET A 35 4.10 29.55 -39.34
CA MET A 35 3.94 30.61 -38.33
C MET A 35 4.04 32.03 -38.91
N ALA A 36 4.95 32.27 -39.86
CA ALA A 36 5.13 33.58 -40.48
C ALA A 36 3.99 33.97 -41.45
N THR A 37 3.25 32.99 -41.98
CA THR A 37 2.05 33.21 -42.80
C THR A 37 0.82 33.44 -41.91
N LEU A 38 0.73 32.72 -40.78
CA LEU A 38 -0.29 32.95 -39.75
C LEU A 38 -0.14 34.35 -39.13
N MET A 39 1.09 34.77 -38.79
CA MET A 39 1.35 36.09 -38.22
C MET A 39 1.14 37.26 -39.20
N ARG A 40 1.22 37.03 -40.52
CA ARG A 40 0.89 38.05 -41.53
C ARG A 40 -0.62 38.19 -41.80
N SER A 41 -1.40 37.17 -41.46
CA SER A 41 -2.88 37.24 -41.46
C SER A 41 -3.43 37.91 -40.20
N ILE A 42 -2.59 38.19 -39.21
CA ILE A 42 -2.94 38.74 -37.91
C ILE A 42 -2.54 40.23 -37.91
N GLY A 43 -3.17 41.00 -38.79
CA GLY A 43 -3.13 42.46 -38.73
C GLY A 43 -4.19 42.95 -37.74
N SER A 44 -3.77 43.75 -36.75
CA SER A 44 -4.56 44.66 -35.90
C SER A 44 -5.80 44.17 -35.12
N ASP A 45 -6.29 42.94 -35.28
CA ASP A 45 -7.57 42.50 -34.67
C ASP A 45 -7.40 41.62 -33.42
N PHE A 46 -6.38 41.89 -32.61
CA PHE A 46 -6.28 41.35 -31.25
C PHE A 46 -6.58 42.48 -30.26
N THR A 47 -7.85 42.86 -30.16
CA THR A 47 -8.30 43.66 -29.03
C THR A 47 -8.15 42.83 -27.75
N ASP A 48 -8.01 43.48 -26.59
CA ASP A 48 -7.94 42.78 -25.29
C ASP A 48 -9.14 41.83 -25.11
N GLU A 49 -10.30 42.18 -25.65
CA GLU A 49 -11.52 41.36 -25.67
C GLU A 49 -11.35 40.05 -26.45
N VAL A 50 -10.68 40.07 -27.60
CA VAL A 50 -10.42 38.87 -28.42
C VAL A 50 -9.38 37.96 -27.74
N ILE A 51 -8.37 38.56 -27.11
CA ILE A 51 -7.39 37.83 -26.29
C ILE A 51 -8.08 37.18 -25.08
N GLU A 52 -8.93 37.94 -24.39
CA GLU A 52 -9.67 37.46 -23.21
C GLU A 52 -10.64 36.34 -23.58
N GLU A 53 -11.33 36.44 -24.71
CA GLU A 53 -12.20 35.38 -25.23
C GLU A 53 -11.42 34.11 -25.63
N LEU A 54 -10.25 34.27 -26.27
CA LEU A 54 -9.35 33.16 -26.59
C LEU A 54 -8.80 32.48 -25.33
N LEU A 55 -8.43 33.26 -24.31
CA LEU A 55 -7.98 32.76 -23.01
C LEU A 55 -9.13 32.03 -22.30
N LEU A 56 -10.35 32.58 -22.27
CA LEU A 56 -11.54 31.94 -21.69
C LEU A 56 -11.89 30.62 -22.37
N ARG A 57 -11.89 30.58 -23.72
CA ARG A 57 -12.15 29.36 -24.51
C ARG A 57 -11.05 28.30 -24.35
N SER A 58 -9.82 28.73 -24.10
CA SER A 58 -8.67 27.85 -23.86
C SER A 58 -8.58 27.38 -22.42
N ARG A 59 -9.08 28.17 -21.45
CA ARG A 59 -9.03 27.89 -20.02
C ARG A 59 -9.66 26.55 -19.68
N GLY A 60 -10.83 26.23 -20.22
CA GLY A 60 -11.46 24.91 -20.00
C GLY A 60 -10.66 23.73 -20.57
N LYS A 61 -9.91 23.92 -21.67
CA LYS A 61 -9.06 22.87 -22.26
C LYS A 61 -7.74 22.74 -21.48
N VAL A 62 -7.18 23.85 -21.04
CA VAL A 62 -5.98 23.91 -20.19
C VAL A 62 -6.28 23.35 -18.80
N ASP A 63 -7.40 23.70 -18.18
CA ASP A 63 -7.85 23.15 -16.90
C ASP A 63 -8.10 21.64 -17.00
N ASN A 64 -8.72 21.15 -18.07
CA ASN A 64 -8.89 19.71 -18.29
C ASN A 64 -7.56 18.99 -18.55
N ALA A 65 -6.62 19.61 -19.27
CA ALA A 65 -5.28 19.08 -19.46
C ALA A 65 -4.47 19.09 -18.15
N LEU A 66 -4.57 20.16 -17.36
CA LEU A 66 -3.97 20.30 -16.04
C LEU A 66 -4.59 19.36 -15.02
N GLN A 67 -5.90 19.09 -15.06
CA GLN A 67 -6.55 18.07 -14.22
C GLN A 67 -6.07 16.66 -14.56
N ARG A 68 -5.73 16.40 -15.83
CA ARG A 68 -5.10 15.13 -16.25
C ARG A 68 -3.63 15.01 -15.81
N ILE A 69 -2.97 16.14 -15.56
CA ILE A 69 -1.56 16.20 -15.12
C ILE A 69 -1.44 16.34 -13.59
N ARG A 70 -2.44 16.92 -12.91
CA ARG A 70 -2.43 17.17 -11.48
C ARG A 70 -2.52 15.87 -10.71
N ARG A 71 -1.49 15.62 -9.91
CA ARG A 71 -1.51 14.58 -8.89
C ARG A 71 -2.67 14.86 -7.92
N PRO A 72 -3.31 13.81 -7.36
CA PRO A 72 -4.35 14.02 -6.35
C PRO A 72 -3.76 14.73 -5.14
N GLN A 73 -4.53 15.68 -4.59
CA GLN A 73 -4.10 16.43 -3.42
C GLN A 73 -4.21 15.61 -2.14
N ALA A 74 -3.27 15.81 -1.23
CA ALA A 74 -3.32 15.25 0.10
C ALA A 74 -2.82 16.21 1.17
N ALA A 75 -3.62 16.39 2.22
CA ALA A 75 -3.23 17.11 3.42
C ALA A 75 -2.18 16.30 4.18
N VAL A 76 -1.04 16.90 4.53
CA VAL A 76 0.07 16.20 5.21
C VAL A 76 0.47 16.88 6.51
N GLY A 77 0.94 16.10 7.47
CA GLY A 77 1.75 16.62 8.57
C GLY A 77 2.06 15.58 9.64
N VAL A 78 2.75 16.05 10.69
CA VAL A 78 3.26 15.21 11.77
C VAL A 78 2.32 15.24 12.97
N VAL A 79 1.97 14.07 13.48
CA VAL A 79 1.04 13.89 14.59
C VAL A 79 1.72 13.10 15.70
N LYS A 80 1.60 13.57 16.95
CA LYS A 80 2.05 12.83 18.13
C LYS A 80 1.03 11.75 18.48
N SER A 81 1.49 10.55 18.82
CA SER A 81 0.64 9.46 19.27
C SER A 81 1.32 8.64 20.37
N PRO A 82 0.57 7.80 21.11
CA PRO A 82 1.16 6.84 22.05
C PRO A 82 2.08 5.79 21.40
N LEU A 83 2.14 5.72 20.07
CA LEU A 83 3.03 4.83 19.30
C LEU A 83 4.24 5.60 18.72
N GLY A 84 4.45 6.85 19.14
CA GLY A 84 5.47 7.76 18.62
C GLY A 84 4.91 8.77 17.62
N ASN A 85 5.81 9.52 16.99
CA ASN A 85 5.45 10.49 15.97
C ASN A 85 5.07 9.79 14.66
N LEU A 86 4.01 10.28 14.03
CA LEU A 86 3.47 9.73 12.79
C LEU A 86 3.46 10.80 11.72
N LEU A 87 3.98 10.49 10.53
CA LEU A 87 3.72 11.29 9.34
C LEU A 87 2.43 10.78 8.69
N VAL A 88 1.44 11.64 8.64
CA VAL A 88 0.10 11.32 8.14
C VAL A 88 -0.16 12.09 6.87
N ALA A 89 -0.79 11.44 5.89
CA ALA A 89 -1.40 12.13 4.76
C ALA A 89 -2.87 11.72 4.55
N MET A 90 -3.72 12.68 4.19
CA MET A 90 -5.15 12.53 3.96
C MET A 90 -5.49 12.96 2.54
N SER A 91 -6.00 12.07 1.70
CA SER A 91 -6.60 12.43 0.41
C SER A 91 -8.09 12.72 0.58
N ASN A 92 -8.76 13.14 -0.50
CA ASN A 92 -10.21 13.25 -0.53
C ASN A 92 -10.94 11.91 -0.35
N ARG A 93 -10.25 10.77 -0.49
CA ARG A 93 -10.80 9.42 -0.28
C ARG A 93 -10.56 8.87 1.13
N GLY A 94 -9.73 9.53 1.93
CA GLY A 94 -9.43 9.13 3.30
C GLY A 94 -7.93 9.09 3.61
N ILE A 95 -7.56 8.38 4.67
CA ILE A 95 -6.16 8.30 5.08
C ILE A 95 -5.37 7.50 4.05
N VAL A 96 -4.34 8.12 3.48
CA VAL A 96 -3.53 7.55 2.40
C VAL A 96 -2.12 7.17 2.86
N LEU A 97 -1.64 7.79 3.94
CA LEU A 97 -0.36 7.49 4.58
C LEU A 97 -0.48 7.57 6.10
N ASN A 98 0.13 6.61 6.80
CA ASN A 98 0.37 6.66 8.24
C ASN A 98 1.74 6.06 8.55
N HIS A 99 2.80 6.85 8.53
CA HIS A 99 4.17 6.35 8.65
C HIS A 99 4.75 6.59 10.05
N TYR A 100 5.38 5.57 10.65
CA TYR A 100 6.09 5.71 11.93
C TYR A 100 7.40 6.46 11.72
N LEU A 101 7.45 7.73 12.14
CA LEU A 101 8.65 8.55 11.98
C LEU A 101 9.75 8.12 12.93
N VAL A 102 10.97 8.01 12.39
CA VAL A 102 12.18 7.70 13.16
C VAL A 102 12.97 8.96 13.50
N ASP A 103 13.34 9.75 12.49
CA ASP A 103 14.11 10.98 12.60
C ASP A 103 13.74 11.97 11.47
N ASP A 104 14.37 13.14 11.46
CA ASP A 104 14.10 14.18 10.44
C ASP A 104 14.55 13.77 9.03
N ARG A 105 15.52 12.85 8.90
CA ARG A 105 15.95 12.32 7.60
C ARG A 105 14.90 11.40 7.02
N ASP A 106 14.29 10.55 7.85
CA ASP A 106 13.17 9.69 7.49
C ASP A 106 11.93 10.51 7.10
N LEU A 107 11.66 11.62 7.81
CA LEU A 107 10.63 12.59 7.42
C LEU A 107 10.87 13.14 6.02
N ALA A 108 12.07 13.67 5.75
CA ALA A 108 12.42 14.24 4.45
C ALA A 108 12.31 13.21 3.32
N ALA A 109 12.86 12.00 3.52
CA ALA A 109 12.83 10.92 2.54
C ALA A 109 11.39 10.45 2.24
N THR A 110 10.55 10.34 3.27
CA THR A 110 9.15 9.92 3.09
C THR A 110 8.33 10.98 2.38
N LEU A 111 8.52 12.27 2.73
CA LEU A 111 7.86 13.38 2.05
C LEU A 111 8.23 13.43 0.56
N GLU A 112 9.51 13.26 0.23
CA GLU A 112 9.98 13.23 -1.17
C GLU A 112 9.31 12.10 -1.97
N LYS A 113 9.30 10.88 -1.39
CA LYS A 113 8.62 9.73 -1.98
C LYS A 113 7.14 10.00 -2.24
N VAL A 114 6.44 10.63 -1.29
CA VAL A 114 5.00 10.89 -1.39
C VAL A 114 4.70 12.01 -2.39
N ARG A 115 5.53 13.06 -2.46
CA ARG A 115 5.41 14.16 -3.44
C ARG A 115 5.52 13.69 -4.89
N SER A 116 6.21 12.58 -5.13
CA SER A 116 6.25 11.97 -6.47
C SER A 116 4.87 11.49 -6.96
N GLN A 117 3.94 11.22 -6.05
CA GLN A 117 2.61 10.64 -6.32
C GLN A 117 1.44 11.55 -5.95
N LEU A 118 1.60 12.43 -4.96
CA LEU A 118 0.55 13.30 -4.41
C LEU A 118 0.99 14.77 -4.44
N ASP A 119 0.03 15.67 -4.63
CA ASP A 119 0.23 17.11 -4.42
C ASP A 119 -0.02 17.44 -2.94
N LEU A 120 1.05 17.68 -2.19
CA LEU A 120 0.97 17.82 -0.73
C LEU A 120 0.58 19.24 -0.34
N VAL A 121 -0.48 19.35 0.47
CA VAL A 121 -0.94 20.61 1.05
C VAL A 121 -0.82 20.56 2.57
N GLU A 122 -0.50 21.69 3.19
CA GLU A 122 -0.49 21.80 4.64
C GLU A 122 -1.92 22.05 5.15
N ASP A 123 -2.47 21.06 5.86
CA ASP A 123 -3.73 21.23 6.57
C ASP A 123 -3.66 20.53 7.95
N PRO A 124 -3.17 21.25 8.98
CA PRO A 124 -2.98 20.71 10.32
C PRO A 124 -4.27 20.26 11.00
N ARG A 125 -5.44 20.80 10.61
CA ARG A 125 -6.71 20.51 11.27
C ARG A 125 -7.16 19.09 10.97
N THR A 126 -7.17 18.73 9.68
CA THR A 126 -7.58 17.41 9.18
C THR A 126 -6.72 16.27 9.73
N ILE A 127 -5.42 16.51 9.97
CA ILE A 127 -4.48 15.49 10.46
C ILE A 127 -4.50 15.32 11.98
N LYS A 128 -4.81 16.38 12.76
CA LYS A 128 -4.68 16.36 14.23
C LYS A 128 -5.56 15.31 14.90
N GLU A 129 -6.71 15.01 14.29
CA GLU A 129 -7.66 14.00 14.77
C GLU A 129 -7.07 12.58 14.81
N VAL A 130 -6.10 12.26 13.96
CA VAL A 130 -5.49 10.92 13.89
C VAL A 130 -4.84 10.52 15.21
N GLY A 131 -4.19 11.46 15.90
CA GLY A 131 -3.57 11.17 17.20
C GLY A 131 -4.61 10.78 18.26
N VAL A 132 -5.77 11.43 18.24
CA VAL A 132 -6.90 11.17 19.15
C VAL A 132 -7.55 9.82 18.82
N GLU A 133 -7.74 9.49 17.54
CA GLU A 133 -8.23 8.18 17.10
C GLU A 133 -7.34 7.03 17.60
N ILE A 134 -6.03 7.16 17.42
CA ILE A 134 -5.07 6.13 17.85
C ILE A 134 -5.05 6.01 19.37
N HIS A 135 -5.15 7.11 20.10
CA HIS A 135 -5.25 7.07 21.56
C HIS A 135 -6.50 6.30 22.02
N ARG A 136 -7.69 6.63 21.49
CA ARG A 136 -8.95 5.93 21.78
C ARG A 136 -8.90 4.45 21.39
N TYR A 137 -8.30 4.15 20.24
CA TYR A 137 -8.12 2.78 19.77
C TYR A 137 -7.29 1.92 20.74
N LEU A 138 -6.20 2.49 21.27
CA LEU A 138 -5.34 1.82 22.25
C LEU A 138 -6.00 1.72 23.63
N ALA A 139 -6.89 2.65 23.96
CA ALA A 139 -7.71 2.61 25.17
C ALA A 139 -8.83 1.54 25.13
N GLY A 140 -9.03 0.85 24.00
CA GLY A 140 -10.00 -0.24 23.89
C GLY A 140 -11.31 0.12 23.18
N GLU A 141 -11.48 1.37 22.76
CA GLU A 141 -12.74 1.84 22.17
C GLU A 141 -13.03 1.15 20.82
N GLU A 142 -14.20 0.53 20.73
CA GLU A 142 -14.67 -0.07 19.47
C GLU A 142 -14.94 1.04 18.44
N LYS A 143 -14.49 0.83 17.19
CA LYS A 143 -14.67 1.76 16.07
C LYS A 143 -14.00 3.15 16.24
N ALA A 144 -12.97 3.26 17.08
CA ALA A 144 -12.21 4.51 17.25
C ALA A 144 -11.46 5.01 16.00
N LEU A 145 -11.11 4.11 15.07
CA LEU A 145 -10.38 4.45 13.84
C LEU A 145 -11.34 4.78 12.69
N ARG A 146 -11.00 5.80 11.90
CA ARG A 146 -11.70 6.09 10.64
C ARG A 146 -11.68 4.88 9.68
N GLN A 147 -12.74 4.74 8.90
CA GLN A 147 -12.93 3.62 7.95
C GLN A 147 -12.59 4.01 6.51
N ASN A 148 -12.55 5.30 6.19
CA ASN A 148 -12.18 5.80 4.88
C ASN A 148 -10.65 5.68 4.72
N ILE A 149 -10.23 4.64 4.01
CA ILE A 149 -8.83 4.30 3.76
C ILE A 149 -8.56 4.37 2.26
N ASP A 150 -7.54 5.15 1.91
CA ASP A 150 -7.03 5.25 0.55
C ASP A 150 -5.78 4.39 0.38
N LEU A 151 -5.85 3.41 -0.52
CA LEU A 151 -4.75 2.49 -0.82
C LEU A 151 -4.03 2.83 -2.12
N SER A 152 -4.17 4.04 -2.68
CA SER A 152 -3.46 4.41 -3.92
C SER A 152 -1.93 4.42 -3.81
N LEU A 153 -1.39 4.49 -2.60
CA LEU A 153 0.06 4.33 -2.36
C LEU A 153 0.52 2.88 -2.25
N ALA A 154 -0.38 1.90 -2.43
CA ALA A 154 0.04 0.50 -2.57
C ALA A 154 0.87 0.34 -3.85
N ALA A 155 2.05 -0.28 -3.74
CA ALA A 155 3.03 -0.41 -4.82
C ALA A 155 2.58 -1.35 -5.96
N SER A 156 1.54 -2.15 -5.76
CA SER A 156 1.01 -3.04 -6.79
C SER A 156 -0.46 -3.42 -6.55
N PRO A 157 -1.19 -3.84 -7.60
CA PRO A 157 -2.55 -4.37 -7.46
C PRO A 157 -2.63 -5.59 -6.52
N PHE A 158 -1.57 -6.41 -6.50
CA PHE A 158 -1.50 -7.54 -5.56
C PHE A 158 -1.42 -7.06 -4.12
N GLN A 159 -0.55 -6.08 -3.82
CA GLN A 159 -0.45 -5.51 -2.48
C GLN A 159 -1.79 -4.91 -2.05
N GLU A 160 -2.43 -4.10 -2.90
CA GLU A 160 -3.72 -3.50 -2.62
C GLU A 160 -4.76 -4.58 -2.27
N LYS A 161 -4.85 -5.66 -3.06
CA LYS A 161 -5.75 -6.78 -2.79
C LYS A 161 -5.49 -7.44 -1.44
N VAL A 162 -4.22 -7.67 -1.08
CA VAL A 162 -3.84 -8.23 0.23
C VAL A 162 -4.25 -7.29 1.36
N LEU A 163 -3.99 -5.98 1.24
CA LEU A 163 -4.34 -4.98 2.25
C LEU A 163 -5.87 -4.88 2.44
N ARG A 164 -6.65 -4.94 1.35
CA ARG A 164 -8.12 -5.00 1.42
C ARG A 164 -8.60 -6.25 2.16
N LYS A 165 -8.01 -7.42 1.90
CA LYS A 165 -8.33 -8.65 2.64
C LYS A 165 -7.94 -8.59 4.11
N LEU A 166 -6.88 -7.85 4.45
CA LEU A 166 -6.47 -7.66 5.82
C LEU A 166 -7.43 -6.73 6.60
N GLN A 167 -8.04 -5.74 5.96
CA GLN A 167 -9.06 -4.89 6.59
C GLN A 167 -10.29 -5.69 7.06
N GLU A 168 -10.59 -6.83 6.44
CA GLU A 168 -11.70 -7.71 6.84
C GLU A 168 -11.44 -8.44 8.18
N ILE A 169 -10.21 -8.42 8.70
CA ILE A 169 -9.87 -9.11 9.95
C ILE A 169 -10.35 -8.26 11.13
N PRO A 170 -11.28 -8.74 11.97
CA PRO A 170 -11.86 -7.93 13.04
C PRO A 170 -10.85 -7.66 14.16
N ARG A 171 -11.15 -6.65 14.98
CA ARG A 171 -10.44 -6.39 16.24
C ARG A 171 -10.49 -7.65 17.12
N GLY A 172 -9.38 -7.95 17.79
CA GLY A 172 -9.29 -9.11 18.68
C GLY A 172 -9.14 -10.44 17.93
N ALA A 173 -8.82 -10.38 16.63
CA ALA A 173 -8.50 -11.54 15.81
C ALA A 173 -7.18 -11.33 15.06
N VAL A 174 -6.43 -12.41 14.87
CA VAL A 174 -5.24 -12.44 14.03
C VAL A 174 -5.34 -13.55 12.99
N VAL A 175 -4.60 -13.39 11.90
CA VAL A 175 -4.57 -14.28 10.74
C VAL A 175 -3.14 -14.69 10.43
N SER A 176 -2.92 -15.89 9.91
CA SER A 176 -1.59 -16.28 9.46
C SER A 176 -1.26 -15.71 8.08
N TYR A 177 0.04 -15.50 7.79
CA TYR A 177 0.49 -15.12 6.44
C TYR A 177 -0.06 -16.04 5.34
N GLN A 178 -0.11 -17.35 5.61
CA GLN A 178 -0.60 -18.36 4.67
C GLN A 178 -2.11 -18.22 4.43
N ALA A 179 -2.90 -18.02 5.49
CA ALA A 179 -4.34 -17.82 5.38
C ALA A 179 -4.67 -16.52 4.65
N LEU A 180 -3.95 -15.43 4.95
CA LEU A 180 -4.11 -14.15 4.25
C LEU A 180 -3.73 -14.26 2.77
N GLY A 181 -2.61 -14.92 2.45
CA GLY A 181 -2.19 -15.17 1.06
C GLY A 181 -3.21 -16.00 0.29
N ALA A 182 -3.75 -17.06 0.90
CA ALA A 182 -4.83 -17.86 0.31
C ALA A 182 -6.09 -17.02 0.05
N ALA A 183 -6.51 -16.17 1.00
CA ALA A 183 -7.65 -15.28 0.84
C ALA A 183 -7.45 -14.21 -0.25
N ALA A 184 -6.20 -13.80 -0.50
CA ALA A 184 -5.83 -12.89 -1.57
C ALA A 184 -5.65 -13.58 -2.95
N GLY A 185 -5.78 -14.91 -3.02
CA GLY A 185 -5.59 -15.69 -4.25
C GLY A 185 -4.14 -16.05 -4.56
N ALA A 186 -3.23 -15.93 -3.59
CA ALA A 186 -1.83 -16.34 -3.70
C ALA A 186 -1.45 -17.30 -2.56
N PRO A 187 -1.97 -18.55 -2.55
CA PRO A 187 -1.81 -19.49 -1.42
C PRO A 187 -0.37 -19.91 -1.15
N LYS A 188 0.53 -19.82 -2.15
CA LYS A 188 1.98 -20.08 -2.01
C LYS A 188 2.80 -18.80 -1.81
N GLY A 189 2.14 -17.64 -1.71
CA GLY A 189 2.75 -16.32 -1.73
C GLY A 189 3.12 -15.74 -0.37
N ALA A 190 3.47 -16.56 0.64
CA ALA A 190 3.71 -16.07 2.01
C ALA A 190 4.77 -14.95 2.08
N ARG A 191 5.86 -15.05 1.29
CA ARG A 191 6.88 -14.00 1.18
C ARG A 191 6.33 -12.72 0.56
N ALA A 192 5.53 -12.84 -0.51
CA ALA A 192 4.91 -11.70 -1.16
C ALA A 192 3.91 -10.99 -0.22
N VAL A 193 3.16 -11.74 0.59
CA VAL A 193 2.33 -11.19 1.66
C VAL A 193 3.19 -10.48 2.70
N GLY A 194 4.31 -11.09 3.14
CA GLY A 194 5.26 -10.44 4.04
C GLY A 194 5.74 -9.08 3.54
N ASN A 195 6.13 -8.99 2.27
CA ASN A 195 6.52 -7.74 1.63
C ASN A 195 5.36 -6.74 1.55
N ALA A 196 4.15 -7.20 1.25
CA ALA A 196 2.95 -6.36 1.25
C ALA A 196 2.65 -5.77 2.65
N MET A 197 2.86 -6.55 3.72
CA MET A 197 2.68 -6.12 5.10
C MET A 197 3.76 -5.13 5.55
N HIS A 198 5.02 -5.38 5.17
CA HIS A 198 6.14 -4.50 5.49
C HIS A 198 5.97 -3.12 4.84
N ASN A 199 5.47 -3.08 3.60
CA ASN A 199 5.26 -1.85 2.83
C ASN A 199 3.83 -1.31 2.92
N ASN A 200 3.08 -1.67 3.96
CA ASN A 200 1.73 -1.13 4.17
C ASN A 200 1.81 0.40 4.34
N PRO A 201 1.18 1.22 3.46
CA PRO A 201 1.27 2.68 3.56
C PRO A 201 0.47 3.24 4.75
N VAL A 202 -0.48 2.48 5.29
CA VAL A 202 -1.40 2.92 6.36
C VAL A 202 -1.50 1.87 7.48
N PRO A 203 -0.39 1.53 8.19
CA PRO A 203 -0.44 0.70 9.39
C PRO A 203 -1.44 1.23 10.42
N ILE A 204 -1.83 0.36 11.36
CA ILE A 204 -2.90 0.57 12.35
C ILE A 204 -4.29 0.54 11.70
N TYR A 205 -4.54 1.38 10.71
CA TYR A 205 -5.79 1.45 9.95
C TYR A 205 -5.98 0.23 9.04
N VAL A 206 -4.94 -0.15 8.30
CA VAL A 206 -4.81 -1.49 7.75
C VAL A 206 -4.00 -2.32 8.74
N PRO A 207 -4.62 -3.32 9.40
CA PRO A 207 -4.09 -3.86 10.65
C PRO A 207 -3.02 -4.93 10.41
N CYS A 208 -1.87 -4.55 9.84
CA CYS A 208 -0.78 -5.49 9.52
C CYS A 208 -0.15 -6.14 10.76
N HIS A 209 -0.35 -5.56 11.95
CA HIS A 209 0.01 -6.17 13.23
C HIS A 209 -0.83 -7.42 13.56
N ARG A 210 -1.98 -7.61 12.91
CA ARG A 210 -2.81 -8.83 13.04
C ARG A 210 -2.32 -10.00 12.19
N VAL A 211 -1.22 -9.86 11.47
CA VAL A 211 -0.64 -10.96 10.69
C VAL A 211 0.48 -11.64 11.48
N ILE A 212 0.37 -12.95 11.63
CA ILE A 212 1.28 -13.77 12.45
C ILE A 212 1.74 -15.03 11.71
N LEU A 213 2.65 -15.78 12.31
CA LEU A 213 3.08 -17.08 11.82
C LEU A 213 2.00 -18.15 12.06
N SER A 214 1.96 -19.18 11.21
CA SER A 214 0.93 -20.24 11.28
C SER A 214 1.01 -21.13 12.53
N ASP A 215 2.14 -21.09 13.23
CA ASP A 215 2.40 -21.82 14.47
C ASP A 215 2.03 -21.01 15.73
N GLY A 216 1.55 -19.77 15.59
CA GLY A 216 1.23 -18.88 16.71
C GLY A 216 2.35 -17.91 17.09
N GLY A 217 3.52 -17.99 16.47
CA GLY A 217 4.56 -16.97 16.63
C GLY A 217 4.12 -15.61 16.09
N LEU A 218 4.43 -14.52 16.80
CA LEU A 218 3.99 -13.19 16.39
C LEU A 218 4.66 -12.76 15.07
N GLY A 219 5.90 -13.14 14.83
CA GLY A 219 6.65 -12.74 13.63
C GLY A 219 6.94 -11.23 13.56
N GLY A 220 7.45 -10.77 12.42
CA GLY A 220 7.91 -9.40 12.25
C GLY A 220 6.78 -8.34 12.18
N TYR A 221 7.18 -7.08 12.38
CA TYR A 221 6.33 -5.91 12.19
C TYR A 221 7.16 -4.73 11.70
N GLY A 222 6.70 -4.04 10.66
CA GLY A 222 7.41 -2.86 10.11
C GLY A 222 7.61 -1.75 11.14
N GLY A 223 6.67 -1.60 12.09
CA GLY A 223 6.79 -0.65 13.20
C GLY A 223 7.55 -1.17 14.44
N GLY A 224 8.16 -2.35 14.37
CA GLY A 224 8.90 -2.96 15.50
C GLY A 224 8.04 -3.77 16.48
N ALA A 225 8.67 -4.71 17.18
CA ALA A 225 7.97 -5.68 18.03
C ALA A 225 7.16 -5.04 19.17
N ALA A 226 7.71 -4.01 19.83
CA ALA A 226 7.05 -3.31 20.93
C ALA A 226 5.68 -2.72 20.54
N ARG A 227 5.61 -2.04 19.38
CA ARG A 227 4.35 -1.50 18.86
C ARG A 227 3.34 -2.60 18.52
N LYS A 228 3.80 -3.71 17.93
CA LYS A 228 2.93 -4.85 17.62
C LYS A 228 2.30 -5.44 18.88
N LEU A 229 3.09 -5.62 19.94
CA LEU A 229 2.61 -6.09 21.24
C LEU A 229 1.59 -5.13 21.84
N GLN A 230 1.89 -3.82 21.86
CA GLN A 230 0.97 -2.81 22.38
C GLN A 230 -0.38 -2.79 21.62
N LEU A 231 -0.33 -2.89 20.29
CA LEU A 231 -1.53 -2.96 19.45
C LEU A 231 -2.34 -4.23 19.76
N LEU A 232 -1.72 -5.42 19.74
CA LEU A 232 -2.41 -6.67 20.03
C LEU A 232 -2.97 -6.70 21.47
N ARG A 233 -2.23 -6.17 22.44
CA ARG A 233 -2.68 -6.05 23.84
C ARG A 233 -3.94 -5.19 23.94
N SER A 234 -3.97 -4.04 23.26
CA SER A 234 -5.17 -3.19 23.22
C SER A 234 -6.38 -3.95 22.65
N GLU A 235 -6.16 -4.88 21.72
CA GLU A 235 -7.19 -5.71 21.13
C GLU A 235 -7.64 -6.90 22.00
N GLY A 236 -7.11 -7.02 23.22
CA GLY A 236 -7.52 -8.01 24.21
C GLY A 236 -6.64 -9.26 24.28
N PHE A 237 -5.53 -9.33 23.53
CA PHE A 237 -4.58 -10.42 23.68
C PHE A 237 -3.78 -10.26 24.99
N ALA A 238 -3.77 -11.30 25.82
CA ALA A 238 -3.01 -11.35 27.06
C ALA A 238 -1.51 -11.55 26.77
N LEU A 239 -0.85 -10.48 26.30
CA LEU A 239 0.56 -10.46 25.93
C LEU A 239 1.36 -9.55 26.85
N GLY A 240 2.45 -10.06 27.41
CA GLY A 240 3.47 -9.31 28.14
C GLY A 240 4.45 -8.58 27.21
N ASP A 241 5.37 -7.84 27.80
CA ASP A 241 6.46 -7.23 27.05
C ASP A 241 7.49 -8.30 26.70
N GLY A 242 7.95 -8.32 25.45
CA GLY A 242 8.91 -9.32 24.96
C GLY A 242 8.31 -10.65 24.53
N ASP A 243 6.99 -10.86 24.67
CA ASP A 243 6.33 -12.06 24.17
C ASP A 243 6.54 -12.21 22.65
N VAL A 244 6.86 -13.43 22.23
CA VAL A 244 7.11 -13.76 20.81
C VAL A 244 6.06 -14.70 20.22
N ARG A 245 5.09 -15.13 21.02
CA ARG A 245 4.01 -16.06 20.63
C ARG A 245 2.67 -15.62 21.23
N LEU A 246 1.58 -16.05 20.61
CA LEU A 246 0.24 -15.90 21.17
C LEU A 246 0.10 -16.69 22.49
N PRO A 247 -0.70 -16.20 23.44
CA PRO A 247 -0.99 -16.91 24.69
C PRO A 247 -1.90 -18.12 24.45
N ASP A 248 -1.90 -19.08 25.37
CA ASP A 248 -2.76 -20.27 25.28
C ASP A 248 -4.26 -19.96 25.44
N SER A 249 -4.61 -18.77 25.92
CA SER A 249 -5.98 -18.29 26.05
C SER A 249 -6.70 -18.07 24.71
N VAL A 250 -5.96 -18.04 23.60
CA VAL A 250 -6.55 -17.81 22.28
C VAL A 250 -7.45 -18.96 21.85
N VAL A 251 -8.51 -18.63 21.10
CA VAL A 251 -9.40 -19.62 20.50
C VAL A 251 -9.32 -19.58 18.98
N TRP A 252 -9.50 -20.74 18.36
CA TRP A 252 -9.44 -20.93 16.92
C TRP A 252 -10.82 -20.73 16.30
N GLY A 253 -10.98 -19.75 15.42
CA GLY A 253 -12.25 -19.49 14.74
C GLY A 253 -12.17 -19.75 13.24
N HIS A 254 -13.16 -20.43 12.68
CA HIS A 254 -13.22 -20.75 11.26
C HIS A 254 -14.22 -19.85 10.52
N ARG A 255 -13.74 -19.07 9.54
CA ARG A 255 -14.54 -18.07 8.81
C ARG A 255 -15.74 -18.65 8.05
N GLY A 256 -15.64 -19.87 7.54
CA GLY A 256 -16.71 -20.51 6.76
C GLY A 256 -17.86 -21.01 7.64
N THR A 257 -17.58 -21.99 8.51
CA THR A 257 -18.55 -22.59 9.45
C THR A 257 -19.03 -21.66 10.56
N ARG A 258 -18.35 -20.54 10.82
CA ARG A 258 -18.63 -19.59 11.92
C ARG A 258 -18.60 -20.26 13.30
N ILE A 259 -17.70 -21.22 13.48
CA ILE A 259 -17.47 -21.93 14.75
C ILE A 259 -16.11 -21.54 15.32
N TYR A 260 -16.03 -21.28 16.62
CA TYR A 260 -14.75 -21.24 17.34
C TYR A 260 -14.56 -22.42 18.29
N CYS A 261 -13.30 -22.82 18.46
CA CYS A 261 -12.84 -24.02 19.16
C CYS A 261 -11.65 -23.68 20.06
N ARG A 262 -11.35 -24.55 21.03
CA ARG A 262 -10.02 -24.60 21.67
C ARG A 262 -8.96 -24.96 20.62
N THR A 263 -7.72 -24.52 20.84
CA THR A 263 -6.58 -24.75 19.93
C THR A 263 -6.26 -26.23 19.71
N ASN A 264 -6.56 -27.10 20.68
CA ASN A 264 -6.36 -28.55 20.64
C ASN A 264 -7.60 -29.36 20.23
N CYS A 265 -8.65 -28.71 19.71
CA CYS A 265 -9.88 -29.41 19.34
C CYS A 265 -9.69 -30.30 18.10
N ARG A 266 -10.07 -31.59 18.22
CA ARG A 266 -10.04 -32.56 17.10
C ARG A 266 -10.81 -32.12 15.85
N ALA A 267 -11.89 -31.34 16.03
CA ALA A 267 -12.68 -30.82 14.92
C ALA A 267 -11.95 -29.69 14.19
N ALA A 268 -11.20 -28.88 14.93
CA ALA A 268 -10.41 -27.80 14.37
C ALA A 268 -9.18 -28.33 13.62
N ALA A 269 -8.62 -29.47 14.04
CA ALA A 269 -7.53 -30.16 13.35
C ALA A 269 -7.87 -30.56 11.91
N ARG A 270 -9.16 -30.78 11.60
CA ARG A 270 -9.66 -31.12 10.25
C ARG A 270 -10.13 -29.90 9.46
N ALA A 271 -10.13 -28.72 10.06
CA ALA A 271 -10.64 -27.51 9.42
C ALA A 271 -9.63 -26.94 8.40
N ASP A 272 -10.14 -26.26 7.37
CA ASP A 272 -9.29 -25.61 6.38
C ASP A 272 -8.51 -24.45 7.04
N ARG A 273 -7.22 -24.66 7.28
CA ARG A 273 -6.31 -23.68 7.91
C ARG A 273 -6.28 -22.34 7.18
N ARG A 274 -6.61 -22.31 5.88
CA ARG A 274 -6.66 -21.07 5.08
C ARG A 274 -7.81 -20.14 5.48
N ARG A 275 -8.82 -20.66 6.18
CA ARG A 275 -9.99 -19.92 6.67
C ARG A 275 -9.99 -19.74 8.18
N MET A 276 -8.88 -20.06 8.84
CA MET A 276 -8.73 -19.95 10.29
C MET A 276 -8.24 -18.56 10.72
N LEU A 277 -8.80 -18.09 11.82
CA LEU A 277 -8.36 -16.93 12.59
C LEU A 277 -8.09 -17.37 14.03
N PHE A 278 -7.23 -16.65 14.72
CA PHE A 278 -7.00 -16.81 16.16
C PHE A 278 -7.60 -15.59 16.87
N PHE A 279 -8.53 -15.83 17.79
CA PHE A 279 -9.17 -14.78 18.56
C PHE A 279 -8.55 -14.67 19.94
N ALA A 280 -8.45 -13.45 20.47
CA ALA A 280 -7.89 -13.16 21.79
C ALA A 280 -8.54 -13.96 22.93
N GLY A 281 -9.81 -14.34 22.75
CA GLY A 281 -10.56 -15.22 23.64
C GLY A 281 -11.98 -15.47 23.13
N GLN A 282 -12.81 -16.14 23.93
CA GLN A 282 -14.19 -16.49 23.56
C GLN A 282 -15.04 -15.26 23.28
N LYS A 283 -14.89 -14.19 24.08
CA LYS A 283 -15.64 -12.94 23.93
C LYS A 283 -15.41 -12.32 22.55
N ALA A 284 -14.15 -12.20 22.12
CA ALA A 284 -13.80 -11.66 20.80
C ALA A 284 -14.36 -12.51 19.65
N ALA A 285 -14.32 -13.85 19.79
CA ALA A 285 -14.91 -14.74 18.79
C ALA A 285 -16.43 -14.57 18.67
N ARG A 286 -17.14 -14.42 19.80
CA ARG A 286 -18.59 -14.16 19.82
C ARG A 286 -18.95 -12.79 19.24
N GLN A 287 -18.20 -11.75 19.57
CA GLN A 287 -18.38 -10.40 19.00
C GLN A 287 -18.18 -10.40 17.47
N ALA A 288 -17.29 -11.26 16.95
CA ALA A 288 -17.13 -11.48 15.52
C ALA A 288 -18.23 -12.37 14.88
N GLY A 289 -19.23 -12.79 15.66
CA GLY A 289 -20.37 -13.58 15.22
C GLY A 289 -20.09 -15.08 15.07
N LEU A 290 -19.11 -15.63 15.79
CA LEU A 290 -18.87 -17.07 15.82
C LEU A 290 -19.57 -17.71 17.01
N ARG A 291 -20.09 -18.93 16.82
CA ARG A 291 -20.66 -19.75 17.88
C ARG A 291 -19.65 -20.75 18.43
N SER A 292 -19.82 -21.19 19.67
CA SER A 292 -18.93 -22.17 20.28
C SER A 292 -19.08 -23.56 19.66
N CYS A 293 -17.96 -24.28 19.65
CA CYS A 293 -17.90 -25.65 19.19
C CYS A 293 -18.62 -26.60 20.15
N LYS A 294 -19.56 -27.39 19.62
CA LYS A 294 -20.28 -28.41 20.39
C LYS A 294 -19.41 -29.57 20.86
N ILE A 295 -18.22 -29.76 20.26
CA ILE A 295 -17.29 -30.86 20.57
C ILE A 295 -16.37 -30.48 21.73
N CYS A 296 -15.61 -29.38 21.61
CA CYS A 296 -14.64 -29.01 22.64
C CYS A 296 -15.19 -28.05 23.71
N ARG A 297 -16.41 -27.50 23.52
CA ARG A 297 -17.08 -26.58 24.45
C ARG A 297 -16.09 -25.58 25.07
N PRO A 298 -15.57 -24.63 24.26
CA PRO A 298 -14.57 -23.66 24.70
C PRO A 298 -15.09 -22.62 25.70
N ASP A 299 -16.38 -22.68 26.03
CA ASP A 299 -17.10 -21.79 26.94
C ASP A 299 -17.16 -22.36 28.35
#